data_AF-A0A7Y3F6S1-F1
#
_entry.id   AF-A0A7Y3F6S1-F1
#
_cell.length_a   1.000
_cell.length_b   1.000
_cell.length_c   1.000
_cell.angle_alpha   90.00
_cell.angle_beta   90.00
_cell.angle_gamma   90.00
#
_symmetry.space_group_name_H-M   'P 1'
#
loop_
_entity.id
_entity.type
_entity.pdbx_description
1 polymer ?
#
loop_
_entity_poly.entity_id
_entity_poly.type
_entity_poly.pdbx_seq_one_letter_code
_entity_poly.pdbx_strand_id
1 'polypeptide(L)'
;MERLETNRGVSLPCSRLQRKADYISCAHGPSGTARDARLTQPGPAGRFRFRRCIVLLGLAAGFWLGPLHAADPVQAVLQTSAGDIRLELYPDRAPASVENFVTYANEGFYDETIFHRVISSFMIQGGGFTADMQKKPTRPPIANESNNGLSNRRGTIAMARLPQPHSATSQFFINVQNNLNLDHKGGDQWGYAVFGKVTEGMDVVDDIRYVQTTTRRPFADVPVEAVIIEGVTILESTPDANDENQ
;
A
#
# COMPACT_ATOMS: atom_id res chain seq x y z
N MET A 1 -71.80 -21.00 2.88
CA MET A 1 -70.91 -21.14 4.04
C MET A 1 -69.50 -20.95 3.50
N GLU A 2 -68.68 -19.99 3.86
CA GLU A 2 -68.62 -19.09 5.01
C GLU A 2 -67.78 -17.86 4.61
N ARG A 3 -68.12 -16.70 5.16
CA ARG A 3 -67.49 -15.39 4.88
C ARG A 3 -66.16 -15.29 5.63
N LEU A 4 -65.16 -14.66 5.01
CA LEU A 4 -64.02 -14.08 5.73
C LEU A 4 -64.41 -12.70 6.24
N GLU A 5 -64.61 -12.59 7.56
CA GLU A 5 -64.87 -11.34 8.25
C GLU A 5 -63.56 -10.61 8.56
N THR A 6 -63.46 -9.39 8.06
CA THR A 6 -62.63 -8.31 8.60
C THR A 6 -63.05 -7.98 10.04
N ASN A 7 -62.10 -7.93 10.97
CA ASN A 7 -62.34 -7.34 12.29
C ASN A 7 -61.33 -6.23 12.63
N ARG A 8 -61.90 -5.16 13.18
CA ARG A 8 -61.31 -3.89 13.66
C ARG A 8 -60.59 -4.17 14.99
N GLY A 9 -59.46 -3.53 15.32
CA GLY A 9 -59.36 -2.14 15.75
C GLY A 9 -59.52 -2.03 17.28
N VAL A 10 -58.47 -1.63 18.00
CA VAL A 10 -58.58 -1.01 19.34
C VAL A 10 -57.52 0.07 19.50
N SER A 11 -58.02 1.29 19.67
CA SER A 11 -57.38 2.53 20.12
C SER A 11 -56.99 2.46 21.61
N LEU A 12 -56.05 3.32 22.06
CA LEU A 12 -56.23 4.32 23.15
C LEU A 12 -54.88 5.04 23.47
N PRO A 13 -54.88 6.17 24.19
CA PRO A 13 -54.18 7.40 23.79
C PRO A 13 -53.21 7.91 24.89
N CYS A 14 -53.10 9.24 25.05
CA CYS A 14 -52.39 10.02 26.10
C CYS A 14 -50.92 10.34 25.76
N SER A 15 -50.38 11.53 25.99
CA SER A 15 -50.84 12.91 26.23
C SER A 15 -49.54 13.72 26.13
N ARG A 16 -49.48 14.77 25.31
CA ARG A 16 -49.60 16.18 25.71
C ARG A 16 -48.45 16.69 26.61
N LEU A 17 -47.95 17.86 26.18
CA LEU A 17 -47.21 18.90 26.95
C LEU A 17 -45.70 18.64 27.05
N GLN A 18 -44.79 19.60 26.85
CA GLN A 18 -44.81 21.02 26.47
C GLN A 18 -43.34 21.48 26.54
N ARG A 19 -42.98 22.45 25.67
CA ARG A 19 -42.03 23.57 25.96
C ARG A 19 -40.55 23.16 26.16
N LYS A 20 -39.54 23.91 25.71
CA LYS A 20 -39.44 25.35 25.40
C LYS A 20 -38.14 25.56 24.62
N ALA A 21 -38.18 26.47 23.65
CA ALA A 21 -37.04 27.25 23.22
C ALA A 21 -36.58 28.20 24.36
N ASP A 22 -35.46 28.87 24.13
CA ASP A 22 -34.90 30.01 24.86
C ASP A 22 -33.74 29.68 25.80
N TYR A 23 -32.53 29.97 25.32
CA TYR A 23 -31.52 30.62 26.15
C TYR A 23 -31.07 31.89 25.40
N ILE A 24 -31.61 33.01 25.87
CA ILE A 24 -31.23 34.38 25.50
C ILE A 24 -30.38 34.96 26.63
N SER A 25 -29.50 35.90 26.25
CA SER A 25 -28.91 36.98 27.07
C SER A 25 -27.79 36.62 28.04
N CYS A 26 -26.86 37.52 28.36
CA CYS A 26 -26.34 38.77 27.80
C CYS A 26 -25.27 39.24 28.81
N ALA A 27 -24.39 40.14 28.35
CA ALA A 27 -23.83 41.29 29.08
C ALA A 27 -22.32 41.25 29.38
N HIS A 28 -21.55 42.15 28.73
CA HIS A 28 -21.08 43.48 29.24
C HIS A 28 -20.03 43.30 30.35
N GLY A 29 -18.79 43.81 30.32
CA GLY A 29 -18.00 44.76 29.52
C GLY A 29 -16.59 44.77 30.18
N PRO A 30 -15.83 45.87 30.28
CA PRO A 30 -15.58 46.95 29.32
C PRO A 30 -14.06 47.12 29.01
N SER A 31 -13.82 48.11 28.16
CA SER A 31 -12.58 48.80 27.79
C SER A 31 -11.60 49.21 28.90
N GLY A 32 -10.30 49.26 28.54
CA GLY A 32 -9.25 50.08 29.16
C GLY A 32 -8.00 50.10 28.27
N THR A 33 -7.89 51.02 27.32
CA THR A 33 -7.07 52.27 27.35
C THR A 33 -5.57 52.08 27.57
N ALA A 34 -4.83 52.19 26.45
CA ALA A 34 -3.67 53.04 26.18
C ALA A 34 -2.66 53.35 27.28
N ARG A 35 -1.37 53.17 26.92
CA ARG A 35 -0.15 53.95 27.25
C ARG A 35 1.04 52.99 27.25
N ASP A 36 2.27 53.33 26.90
CA ASP A 36 2.87 54.43 26.16
C ASP A 36 4.36 54.03 26.01
N ALA A 37 4.99 54.48 24.94
CA ALA A 37 6.41 54.86 24.86
C ALA A 37 7.52 53.97 25.51
N ARG A 38 8.41 53.42 24.66
CA ARG A 38 9.81 53.89 24.47
C ARG A 38 10.69 52.80 23.84
N LEU A 39 11.22 53.10 22.65
CA LEU A 39 12.64 53.37 22.38
C LEU A 39 13.59 52.22 22.75
N THR A 40 14.03 51.46 21.74
CA THR A 40 15.44 51.52 21.32
C THR A 40 15.64 50.90 19.93
N GLN A 41 16.45 51.61 19.15
CA GLN A 41 16.85 51.38 17.76
C GLN A 41 17.99 50.32 17.66
N PRO A 42 18.36 49.88 16.44
CA PRO A 42 19.07 48.63 16.16
C PRO A 42 20.60 48.75 16.20
N GLY A 43 21.28 47.61 16.36
CA GLY A 43 22.74 47.44 16.27
C GLY A 43 23.15 46.48 15.14
N PRO A 44 24.41 46.51 14.67
CA PRO A 44 24.71 47.04 13.34
C PRO A 44 25.01 45.99 12.26
N ALA A 45 24.79 46.43 11.03
CA ALA A 45 25.30 45.82 9.81
C ALA A 45 26.83 45.94 9.74
N GLY A 46 27.53 44.81 9.75
CA GLY A 46 28.92 44.69 9.31
C GLY A 46 28.98 44.29 7.84
N ARG A 47 29.21 45.28 6.96
CA ARG A 47 29.51 45.08 5.54
C ARG A 47 31.03 45.12 5.32
N PHE A 48 31.45 44.46 4.23
CA PHE A 48 32.77 44.49 3.57
C PHE A 48 33.87 43.66 4.28
N ARG A 49 34.59 42.76 3.58
CA ARG A 49 35.31 43.07 2.34
C ARG A 49 35.66 41.79 1.57
N PHE A 50 35.41 41.85 0.26
CA PHE A 50 35.99 41.00 -0.78
C PHE A 50 37.51 40.86 -0.58
N ARG A 51 38.03 39.64 -0.41
CA ARG A 51 39.39 39.28 -0.84
C ARG A 51 39.33 37.95 -1.58
N ARG A 52 39.48 38.06 -2.89
CA ARG A 52 39.85 36.97 -3.79
C ARG A 52 41.22 36.45 -3.34
N CYS A 53 41.29 35.21 -2.92
CA CYS A 53 42.51 34.42 -2.97
C CYS A 53 42.20 33.19 -3.81
N ILE A 54 42.44 33.32 -5.12
CA ILE A 54 42.68 32.18 -5.99
C ILE A 54 44.05 31.63 -5.57
N VAL A 55 44.08 30.40 -5.07
CA VAL A 55 45.28 29.56 -5.09
C VAL A 55 44.85 28.22 -5.69
N LEU A 56 45.33 28.00 -6.91
CA LEU A 56 45.28 26.75 -7.65
C LEU A 56 46.29 25.76 -7.08
N LEU A 57 45.90 24.48 -6.98
CA LEU A 57 46.69 23.23 -6.98
C LEU A 57 45.79 22.17 -6.31
N GLY A 58 45.07 21.31 -7.03
CA GLY A 58 45.63 20.32 -7.94
C GLY A 58 45.57 18.95 -7.27
N LEU A 59 44.36 18.39 -7.15
CA LEU A 59 44.14 16.95 -6.96
C LEU A 59 42.85 16.61 -7.71
N ALA A 60 43.00 16.24 -8.98
CA ALA A 60 41.99 15.50 -9.70
C ALA A 60 41.88 14.12 -9.04
N ALA A 61 41.18 14.04 -7.91
CA ALA A 61 40.65 12.79 -7.43
C ALA A 61 39.62 12.38 -8.47
N GLY A 62 40.02 11.50 -9.38
CA GLY A 62 39.11 10.82 -10.28
C GLY A 62 38.04 10.16 -9.41
N PHE A 63 36.89 10.83 -9.32
CA PHE A 63 35.65 10.19 -8.92
C PHE A 63 35.42 9.16 -10.00
N TRP A 64 35.89 7.94 -9.76
CA TRP A 64 35.52 6.77 -10.54
C TRP A 64 34.00 6.70 -10.42
N LEU A 65 33.32 7.26 -11.44
CA LEU A 65 31.91 7.05 -11.67
C LEU A 65 31.81 5.60 -12.16
N GLY A 66 31.91 4.65 -11.22
CA GLY A 66 31.65 3.26 -11.51
C GLY A 66 30.27 3.16 -12.17
N PRO A 67 30.08 2.24 -13.14
CA PRO A 67 28.79 2.05 -13.75
C PRO A 67 27.76 1.82 -12.65
N LEU A 68 26.66 2.58 -12.71
CA LEU A 68 25.51 2.39 -11.85
C LEU A 68 24.95 1.02 -12.23
N HIS A 69 25.39 -0.03 -11.54
CA HIS A 69 24.92 -1.39 -11.78
C HIS A 69 23.45 -1.42 -11.36
N ALA A 70 22.54 -1.50 -12.34
CA ALA A 70 21.15 -1.80 -12.05
C ALA A 70 21.14 -3.20 -11.41
N ALA A 71 20.48 -3.33 -10.25
CA ALA A 71 20.35 -4.63 -9.61
C ALA A 71 19.55 -5.56 -10.53
N ASP A 72 20.06 -6.77 -10.75
CA ASP A 72 19.39 -7.75 -11.61
C ASP A 72 18.00 -8.08 -11.07
N PRO A 73 17.01 -8.32 -11.95
CA PRO A 73 15.68 -8.74 -11.53
C PRO A 73 15.74 -10.03 -10.70
N VAL A 74 15.02 -10.06 -9.58
CA VAL A 74 14.90 -11.26 -8.74
C VAL A 74 13.76 -12.10 -9.26
N GLN A 75 14.00 -13.38 -9.53
CA GLN A 75 12.96 -14.30 -9.98
C GLN A 75 12.37 -15.06 -8.78
N ALA A 76 11.05 -15.23 -8.77
CA ALA A 76 10.35 -16.00 -7.73
C ALA A 76 9.27 -16.89 -8.35
N VAL A 77 8.98 -18.02 -7.69
CA VAL A 77 7.87 -18.92 -8.04
C VAL A 77 6.92 -18.96 -6.87
N LEU A 78 5.67 -18.56 -7.10
CA LEU A 78 4.57 -18.71 -6.17
C LEU A 78 3.86 -20.04 -6.49
N GLN A 79 4.08 -21.04 -5.65
CA GLN A 79 3.38 -22.33 -5.77
C GLN A 79 2.00 -22.22 -5.16
N THR A 80 0.96 -22.57 -5.92
CA THR A 80 -0.43 -22.50 -5.44
C THR A 80 -1.19 -23.78 -5.74
N SER A 81 -2.26 -24.01 -5.00
CA SER A 81 -3.17 -25.14 -5.24
C SER A 81 -3.86 -25.11 -6.62
N ALA A 82 -3.79 -23.98 -7.34
CA ALA A 82 -4.32 -23.82 -8.70
C ALA A 82 -3.22 -23.92 -9.78
N GLY A 83 -1.94 -24.00 -9.40
CA GLY A 83 -0.79 -24.01 -10.31
C GLY A 83 0.29 -22.99 -9.92
N ASP A 84 1.41 -23.02 -10.63
CA ASP A 84 2.56 -22.16 -10.37
C ASP A 84 2.44 -20.81 -11.08
N ILE A 85 2.86 -19.74 -10.39
CA ILE A 85 2.94 -18.39 -10.95
C ILE A 85 4.38 -17.91 -10.82
N ARG A 86 5.05 -17.62 -11.95
CA ARG A 86 6.41 -17.06 -11.94
C ARG A 86 6.38 -15.55 -11.93
N LEU A 87 7.23 -14.96 -11.11
CA LEU A 87 7.33 -13.53 -10.87
C LEU A 87 8.75 -13.04 -11.18
N GLU A 88 8.85 -11.90 -11.86
CA GLU A 88 10.06 -11.10 -11.99
C GLU A 88 9.90 -9.84 -11.14
N LEU A 89 10.76 -9.68 -10.14
CA LEU A 89 10.74 -8.61 -9.15
C LEU A 89 11.80 -7.54 -9.49
N TYR A 90 11.53 -6.29 -9.12
CA TYR A 90 12.31 -5.11 -9.55
C TYR A 90 13.05 -4.43 -8.37
N PRO A 91 14.19 -4.97 -7.91
CA PRO A 91 14.92 -4.39 -6.78
C PRO A 91 15.50 -3.01 -7.09
N ASP A 92 15.71 -2.66 -8.36
CA ASP A 92 16.14 -1.33 -8.81
C ASP A 92 15.05 -0.26 -8.65
N ARG A 93 13.77 -0.65 -8.78
CA ARG A 93 12.60 0.25 -8.70
C ARG A 93 11.92 0.25 -7.34
N ALA A 94 11.91 -0.88 -6.65
CA ALA A 94 11.19 -1.06 -5.39
C ALA A 94 12.05 -1.86 -4.38
N PRO A 95 13.25 -1.37 -4.01
CA PRO A 95 14.19 -2.13 -3.20
C PRO A 95 13.61 -2.59 -1.86
N ALA A 96 12.90 -1.72 -1.13
CA ALA A 96 12.34 -2.09 0.16
C ALA A 96 11.18 -3.09 0.03
N SER A 97 10.38 -2.97 -1.03
CA SER A 97 9.25 -3.87 -1.31
C SER A 97 9.75 -5.26 -1.72
N VAL A 98 10.76 -5.33 -2.60
CA VAL A 98 11.37 -6.59 -3.04
C VAL A 98 12.10 -7.27 -1.88
N GLU A 99 12.92 -6.54 -1.12
CA GLU A 99 13.61 -7.09 0.05
C GLU A 99 12.61 -7.65 1.07
N ASN A 100 11.54 -6.92 1.36
CA ASN A 100 10.50 -7.35 2.27
C ASN A 100 9.80 -8.63 1.78
N PHE A 101 9.41 -8.69 0.51
CA PHE A 101 8.76 -9.88 -0.08
C PHE A 101 9.69 -11.10 -0.07
N VAL A 102 10.94 -10.93 -0.51
CA VAL A 102 11.97 -11.97 -0.51
C VAL A 102 12.23 -12.49 0.90
N THR A 103 12.27 -11.59 1.89
CA THR A 103 12.49 -12.00 3.29
C THR A 103 11.33 -12.84 3.80
N TYR A 104 10.08 -12.45 3.54
CA TYR A 104 8.92 -13.27 3.89
C TYR A 104 8.92 -14.63 3.19
N ALA A 105 9.31 -14.68 1.91
CA ALA A 105 9.43 -15.93 1.16
C ALA A 105 10.47 -16.87 1.77
N ASN A 106 11.69 -16.37 2.02
CA ASN A 106 12.78 -17.16 2.60
C ASN A 106 12.49 -17.65 4.02
N GLU A 107 11.63 -16.96 4.76
CA GLU A 107 11.18 -17.37 6.10
C GLU A 107 10.00 -18.35 6.07
N GLY A 108 9.50 -18.77 4.91
CA GLY A 108 8.32 -19.64 4.78
C GLY A 108 7.03 -18.95 5.25
N PHE A 109 6.98 -17.61 5.27
CA PHE A 109 5.82 -16.88 5.76
C PHE A 109 4.60 -17.07 4.85
N TYR A 110 4.81 -17.24 3.55
CA TYR A 110 3.72 -17.40 2.59
C TYR A 110 3.13 -18.81 2.56
N ASP A 111 3.83 -19.78 3.13
CA ASP A 111 3.39 -21.16 3.23
C ASP A 111 2.06 -21.25 3.98
N GLU A 112 1.12 -22.01 3.42
CA GLU A 112 -0.25 -22.18 3.91
C GLU A 112 -1.04 -20.87 4.07
N THR A 113 -0.63 -19.81 3.35
CA THR A 113 -1.46 -18.62 3.18
C THR A 113 -2.43 -18.79 2.03
N ILE A 114 -3.43 -17.90 1.92
CA ILE A 114 -4.43 -17.98 0.86
C ILE A 114 -4.57 -16.66 0.10
N PHE A 115 -5.10 -16.76 -1.11
CA PHE A 115 -5.75 -15.63 -1.77
C PHE A 115 -7.10 -15.35 -1.11
N HIS A 116 -7.07 -14.57 -0.03
CA HIS A 116 -8.23 -14.29 0.82
C HIS A 116 -9.23 -13.30 0.22
N ARG A 117 -8.88 -12.63 -0.90
CA ARG A 117 -9.77 -11.70 -1.59
C ARG A 117 -9.56 -11.76 -3.10
N VAL A 118 -10.61 -12.09 -3.83
CA VAL A 118 -10.58 -12.29 -5.29
C VAL A 118 -11.69 -11.48 -5.95
N ILE A 119 -11.34 -10.52 -6.80
CA ILE A 119 -12.31 -9.72 -7.56
C ILE A 119 -11.98 -9.87 -9.04
N SER A 120 -12.86 -10.57 -9.77
CA SER A 120 -12.64 -11.03 -11.15
C SER A 120 -12.25 -9.92 -12.13
N SER A 121 -12.76 -8.71 -11.91
CA SER A 121 -12.50 -7.54 -12.76
C SER A 121 -11.46 -6.57 -12.18
N PHE A 122 -10.70 -6.97 -11.16
CA PHE A 122 -9.81 -6.03 -10.47
C PHE A 122 -8.47 -6.67 -10.09
N MET A 123 -8.44 -7.56 -9.10
CA MET A 123 -7.21 -8.17 -8.62
C MET A 123 -7.48 -9.43 -7.78
N ILE A 124 -6.41 -10.20 -7.54
CA ILE A 124 -6.36 -11.26 -6.54
C ILE A 124 -5.37 -10.86 -5.44
N GLN A 125 -5.77 -10.92 -4.17
CA GLN A 125 -4.98 -10.45 -3.03
C GLN A 125 -4.74 -11.60 -2.04
N GLY A 126 -3.49 -11.74 -1.59
CA GLY A 126 -3.02 -12.87 -0.78
C GLY A 126 -1.93 -12.50 0.23
N GLY A 127 -1.29 -13.52 0.80
CA GLY A 127 -0.07 -13.36 1.62
C GLY A 127 -0.29 -12.76 3.02
N GLY A 128 -1.42 -13.04 3.67
CA GLY A 128 -1.67 -12.52 5.03
C GLY A 128 -2.62 -13.32 5.92
N PHE A 129 -3.36 -14.28 5.37
CA PHE A 129 -4.33 -15.09 6.11
C PHE A 129 -4.14 -16.56 5.80
N THR A 130 -4.45 -17.42 6.77
CA THR A 130 -4.57 -18.88 6.59
C THR A 130 -5.96 -19.25 6.03
N ALA A 131 -6.16 -20.52 5.67
CA ALA A 131 -7.46 -21.05 5.21
C ALA A 131 -8.62 -20.80 6.20
N ASP A 132 -8.32 -20.75 7.50
CA ASP A 132 -9.26 -20.44 8.58
C ASP A 132 -9.52 -18.92 8.76
N MET A 133 -9.07 -18.10 7.80
CA MET A 133 -9.13 -16.64 7.84
C MET A 133 -8.42 -16.03 9.06
N GLN A 134 -7.40 -16.72 9.60
CA GLN A 134 -6.57 -16.20 10.68
C GLN A 134 -5.42 -15.36 10.12
N LYS A 135 -5.28 -14.13 10.59
CA LYS A 135 -4.21 -13.23 10.16
C LYS A 135 -2.87 -13.70 10.74
N LYS A 136 -1.87 -13.94 9.89
CA LYS A 136 -0.50 -14.25 10.35
C LYS A 136 0.18 -12.98 10.91
N PRO A 137 0.98 -13.09 11.99
CA PRO A 137 1.70 -11.95 12.56
C PRO A 137 2.80 -11.46 11.61
N THR A 138 2.88 -10.15 11.38
CA THR A 138 3.78 -9.57 10.38
C THR A 138 4.94 -8.80 11.01
N ARG A 139 6.02 -8.60 10.24
CA ARG A 139 7.08 -7.63 10.49
C ARG A 139 6.53 -6.19 10.54
N PRO A 140 7.33 -5.21 10.99
CA PRO A 140 6.99 -3.80 10.87
C PRO A 140 6.68 -3.39 9.42
N PRO A 141 5.82 -2.38 9.22
CA PRO A 141 5.48 -1.93 7.89
C PRO A 141 6.64 -1.24 7.17
N ILE A 142 6.62 -1.30 5.84
CA ILE A 142 7.61 -0.67 4.96
C ILE A 142 7.15 0.68 4.42
N ALA A 143 8.13 1.49 3.98
CA ALA A 143 7.88 2.73 3.25
C ALA A 143 7.17 2.43 1.91
N ASN A 144 6.45 3.42 1.40
CA ASN A 144 5.67 3.25 0.17
C ASN A 144 6.52 3.70 -1.02
N GLU A 145 6.81 2.77 -1.93
CA GLU A 145 7.66 2.98 -3.11
C GLU A 145 6.85 3.16 -4.40
N SER A 146 5.56 3.49 -4.31
CA SER A 146 4.66 3.73 -5.46
C SER A 146 5.10 4.83 -6.42
N ASN A 147 5.94 5.77 -5.97
CA ASN A 147 6.52 6.80 -6.84
C ASN A 147 7.80 6.30 -7.55
N ASN A 148 7.78 5.07 -8.06
CA ASN A 148 8.91 4.43 -8.75
C ASN A 148 8.76 4.37 -10.29
N GLY A 149 7.68 4.95 -10.83
CA GLY A 149 7.39 4.98 -12.25
C GLY A 149 6.74 3.70 -12.79
N LEU A 150 6.46 2.71 -11.95
CA LEU A 150 5.73 1.50 -12.31
C LEU A 150 4.22 1.71 -12.18
N SER A 151 3.45 1.09 -13.07
CA SER A 151 2.00 1.24 -13.16
C SER A 151 1.29 -0.08 -12.87
N ASN A 152 0.13 -0.03 -12.23
CA ASN A 152 -0.73 -1.15 -11.85
C ASN A 152 -1.47 -1.69 -13.08
N ARG A 153 -0.70 -2.21 -14.03
CA ARG A 153 -1.19 -2.85 -15.25
C ARG A 153 -1.49 -4.33 -15.01
N ARG A 154 -2.24 -4.95 -15.92
CA ARG A 154 -2.47 -6.39 -15.88
C ARG A 154 -1.13 -7.15 -15.78
N GLY A 155 -1.08 -8.13 -14.89
CA GLY A 155 0.10 -8.96 -14.63
C GLY A 155 1.10 -8.33 -13.67
N THR A 156 0.93 -7.11 -13.19
CA THR A 156 1.84 -6.57 -12.16
C THR A 156 1.46 -7.03 -10.77
N ILE A 157 2.48 -7.22 -9.92
CA ILE A 157 2.32 -7.50 -8.49
C ILE A 157 2.66 -6.24 -7.69
N ALA A 158 1.81 -5.93 -6.70
CA ALA A 158 1.92 -4.72 -5.89
C ALA A 158 1.60 -4.98 -4.42
N MET A 159 2.16 -4.14 -3.54
CA MET A 159 1.97 -4.25 -2.09
C MET A 159 0.57 -3.77 -1.69
N ALA A 160 -0.18 -4.62 -0.98
CA ALA A 160 -1.41 -4.21 -0.32
C ALA A 160 -1.08 -3.48 1.00
N ARG A 161 -1.97 -2.56 1.40
CA ARG A 161 -1.76 -1.72 2.59
C ARG A 161 -3.05 -1.29 3.24
N LEU A 162 -2.95 -0.78 4.47
CA LEU A 162 -4.02 -0.04 5.14
C LEU A 162 -4.15 1.37 4.53
N PRO A 163 -5.14 2.18 4.96
CA PRO A 163 -5.31 3.53 4.45
C PRO A 163 -4.05 4.40 4.58
N GLN A 164 -3.24 4.18 5.63
CA GLN A 164 -1.96 4.87 5.82
C GLN A 164 -0.97 4.45 4.72
N PRO A 165 -0.25 5.39 4.08
CA PRO A 165 0.65 5.09 2.97
C PRO A 165 1.75 4.08 3.30
N HIS A 166 2.40 4.24 4.45
CA HIS A 166 3.54 3.45 4.93
C HIS A 166 3.08 2.34 5.90
N SER A 167 2.14 1.52 5.45
CA SER A 167 1.53 0.46 6.27
C SER A 167 1.53 -0.92 5.60
N ALA A 168 2.17 -1.04 4.43
CA ALA A 168 2.33 -2.31 3.75
C ALA A 168 3.22 -3.23 4.61
N THR A 169 2.81 -4.50 4.75
CA THR A 169 3.59 -5.53 5.46
C THR A 169 3.83 -6.73 4.54
N SER A 170 3.07 -7.81 4.66
CA SER A 170 3.25 -9.04 3.89
C SER A 170 2.30 -9.20 2.70
N GLN A 171 1.14 -8.53 2.76
CA GLN A 171 0.07 -8.74 1.78
C GLN A 171 0.42 -8.10 0.45
N PHE A 172 0.13 -8.82 -0.62
CA PHE A 172 0.30 -8.38 -2.01
C PHE A 172 -0.96 -8.67 -2.80
N PHE A 173 -1.07 -8.03 -3.98
CA PHE A 173 -2.09 -8.36 -4.96
C PHE A 173 -1.49 -8.42 -6.37
N ILE A 174 -2.09 -9.25 -7.22
CA ILE A 174 -1.78 -9.35 -8.65
C ILE A 174 -2.93 -8.70 -9.43
N ASN A 175 -2.60 -7.75 -10.29
CA ASN A 175 -3.56 -7.04 -11.13
C ASN A 175 -4.03 -7.95 -12.28
N VAL A 176 -5.35 -8.20 -12.39
CA VAL A 176 -5.93 -8.95 -13.53
C VAL A 176 -6.41 -8.04 -14.67
N GLN A 177 -6.45 -6.72 -14.42
CA GLN A 177 -6.76 -5.67 -15.38
C GLN A 177 -5.81 -4.46 -15.21
N ASN A 178 -5.93 -3.46 -16.09
CA ASN A 178 -5.23 -2.19 -15.92
C ASN A 178 -5.95 -1.31 -14.89
N ASN A 179 -5.40 -1.25 -13.69
CA ASN A 179 -5.94 -0.52 -12.54
C ASN A 179 -5.19 0.80 -12.31
N LEU A 180 -5.13 1.65 -13.34
CA LEU A 180 -4.36 2.91 -13.33
C LEU A 180 -4.81 3.91 -12.24
N ASN A 181 -5.99 3.69 -11.65
CA ASN A 181 -6.47 4.45 -10.50
C ASN A 181 -5.67 4.16 -9.22
N LEU A 182 -4.94 3.05 -9.16
CA LEU A 182 -4.06 2.66 -8.06
C LEU A 182 -2.65 3.25 -8.16
N ASP A 183 -2.30 3.85 -9.30
CA ASP A 183 -0.99 4.45 -9.52
C ASP A 183 -0.78 5.68 -8.64
N HIS A 184 0.49 5.96 -8.35
CA HIS A 184 0.88 7.21 -7.73
C HIS A 184 0.52 8.39 -8.65
N LYS A 185 -0.14 9.41 -8.10
CA LYS A 185 -0.60 10.58 -8.85
C LYS A 185 0.06 11.90 -8.42
N GLY A 186 1.05 11.83 -7.53
CA GLY A 186 1.73 12.98 -6.95
C GLY A 186 1.12 13.45 -5.62
N GLY A 187 1.93 14.18 -4.84
CA GLY A 187 1.55 14.68 -3.53
C GLY A 187 1.12 13.56 -2.57
N ASP A 188 0.01 13.76 -1.86
CA ASP A 188 -0.54 12.79 -0.90
C ASP A 188 -1.33 11.64 -1.57
N GLN A 189 -1.40 11.60 -2.91
CA GLN A 189 -2.01 10.51 -3.65
C GLN A 189 -1.01 9.37 -3.85
N TRP A 190 -0.68 8.71 -2.74
CA TRP A 190 0.36 7.69 -2.69
C TRP A 190 0.11 6.53 -3.65
N GLY A 191 -1.11 6.01 -3.77
CA GLY A 191 -1.34 4.82 -4.59
C GLY A 191 -0.74 3.54 -3.97
N TYR A 192 -0.40 2.57 -4.80
CA TYR A 192 0.09 1.24 -4.42
C TYR A 192 1.40 0.91 -5.14
N ALA A 193 2.39 0.41 -4.40
CA ALA A 193 3.74 0.16 -4.90
C ALA A 193 3.79 -1.15 -5.70
N VAL A 194 3.95 -1.02 -7.02
CA VAL A 194 4.28 -2.14 -7.89
C VAL A 194 5.76 -2.48 -7.68
N PHE A 195 6.06 -3.76 -7.50
CA PHE A 195 7.42 -4.24 -7.24
C PHE A 195 7.82 -5.43 -8.12
N GLY A 196 6.98 -5.84 -9.07
CA GLY A 196 7.28 -6.91 -10.02
C GLY A 196 6.18 -7.12 -11.05
N LYS A 197 6.31 -8.19 -11.84
CA LYS A 197 5.28 -8.71 -12.76
C LYS A 197 5.26 -10.24 -12.76
N VAL A 198 4.16 -10.79 -13.22
CA VAL A 198 4.04 -12.20 -13.61
C VAL A 198 4.71 -12.39 -14.97
N THR A 199 5.62 -13.36 -15.06
CA THR A 199 6.30 -13.76 -16.29
C THR A 199 5.68 -15.03 -16.91
N GLU A 200 5.21 -15.96 -16.07
CA GLU A 200 4.52 -17.19 -16.47
C GLU A 200 3.38 -17.48 -15.47
N GLY A 201 2.32 -18.17 -15.90
CA GLY A 201 1.18 -18.50 -15.03
C GLY A 201 0.09 -17.43 -14.96
N MET A 202 -0.04 -16.55 -15.96
CA MET A 202 -1.17 -15.61 -16.02
C MET A 202 -2.52 -16.28 -16.29
N ASP A 203 -2.52 -17.44 -16.93
CA ASP A 203 -3.65 -18.35 -17.03
C ASP A 203 -4.09 -18.86 -15.65
N VAL A 204 -3.15 -19.29 -14.80
CA VAL A 204 -3.44 -19.66 -13.40
C VAL A 204 -4.05 -18.48 -12.62
N VAL A 205 -3.49 -17.27 -12.78
CA VAL A 205 -4.06 -16.05 -12.20
C VAL A 205 -5.48 -15.79 -12.69
N ASP A 206 -5.74 -16.01 -13.98
CA ASP A 206 -7.07 -15.86 -14.57
C ASP A 206 -8.04 -16.93 -14.07
N ASP A 207 -7.62 -18.17 -13.88
CA ASP A 207 -8.45 -19.23 -13.30
C ASP A 207 -8.84 -18.89 -11.85
N ILE A 208 -7.87 -18.44 -11.05
CA ILE A 208 -8.11 -17.99 -9.67
C ILE A 208 -9.14 -16.85 -9.65
N ARG A 209 -9.08 -15.89 -10.59
CA ARG A 209 -9.99 -14.73 -10.56
C ARG A 209 -11.46 -15.09 -10.81
N TYR A 210 -11.74 -16.26 -11.39
CA TYR A 210 -13.09 -16.74 -11.71
C TYR A 210 -13.67 -17.72 -10.69
N VAL A 211 -12.92 -18.06 -9.63
CA VAL A 211 -13.44 -18.91 -8.56
C VAL A 211 -14.65 -18.28 -7.88
N GLN A 212 -15.55 -19.12 -7.39
CA GLN A 212 -16.71 -18.65 -6.65
C GLN A 212 -16.27 -17.99 -5.34
N THR A 213 -16.79 -16.80 -5.05
CA THR A 213 -16.52 -16.07 -3.82
C THR A 213 -17.76 -15.95 -2.93
N THR A 214 -17.52 -15.73 -1.65
CA THR A 214 -18.53 -15.54 -0.61
C THR A 214 -18.08 -14.45 0.37
N THR A 215 -18.95 -14.11 1.31
CA THR A 215 -18.63 -13.20 2.42
C THR A 215 -18.38 -13.99 3.69
N ARG A 216 -17.15 -13.94 4.21
CA ARG A 216 -16.79 -14.43 5.55
C ARG A 216 -16.54 -13.23 6.44
N ARG A 217 -17.59 -12.71 7.08
CA ARG A 217 -17.55 -11.43 7.82
C ARG A 217 -16.32 -11.34 8.75
N PRO A 218 -15.57 -10.22 8.74
CA PRO A 218 -15.85 -8.96 8.06
C PRO A 218 -15.42 -8.91 6.58
N PHE A 219 -14.88 -10.00 6.03
CA PHE A 219 -14.27 -10.04 4.70
C PHE A 219 -15.30 -10.40 3.62
N ALA A 220 -15.29 -9.64 2.52
CA ALA A 220 -16.02 -9.93 1.30
C ALA A 220 -15.07 -10.51 0.24
N ASP A 221 -15.64 -11.08 -0.82
CA ASP A 221 -14.91 -11.61 -1.97
C ASP A 221 -13.91 -12.71 -1.62
N VAL A 222 -14.21 -13.49 -0.58
CA VAL A 222 -13.37 -14.61 -0.12
C VAL A 222 -13.71 -15.84 -0.96
N PRO A 223 -12.74 -16.55 -1.57
CA PRO A 223 -13.01 -17.80 -2.26
C PRO A 223 -13.78 -18.80 -1.37
N VAL A 224 -14.78 -19.47 -1.95
CA VAL A 224 -15.54 -20.52 -1.26
C VAL A 224 -14.61 -21.66 -0.89
N GLU A 225 -13.88 -22.16 -1.90
CA GLU A 225 -12.74 -23.06 -1.76
C GLU A 225 -11.47 -22.21 -1.69
N ALA A 226 -10.67 -22.41 -0.65
CA ALA A 226 -9.46 -21.63 -0.45
C ALA A 226 -8.43 -21.95 -1.55
N VAL A 227 -7.93 -20.91 -2.23
CA VAL A 227 -6.77 -21.03 -3.10
C VAL A 227 -5.53 -20.82 -2.23
N ILE A 228 -4.83 -21.93 -1.96
CA ILE A 228 -3.69 -21.98 -1.04
C ILE A 228 -2.42 -21.62 -1.79
N ILE A 229 -1.57 -20.81 -1.16
CA ILE A 229 -0.19 -20.59 -1.51
C ILE A 229 0.62 -21.62 -0.71
N GLU A 230 1.11 -22.63 -1.39
CA GLU A 230 1.87 -23.74 -0.80
C GLU A 230 3.27 -23.26 -0.38
N GLY A 231 3.83 -22.30 -1.14
CA GLY A 231 5.09 -21.65 -0.80
C GLY A 231 5.49 -20.59 -1.81
N VAL A 232 6.59 -19.90 -1.50
CA VAL A 232 7.28 -18.99 -2.43
C VAL A 232 8.75 -19.35 -2.48
N THR A 233 9.23 -19.74 -3.66
CA THR A 233 10.65 -20.04 -3.88
C THR A 233 11.32 -18.88 -4.59
N ILE A 234 12.38 -18.32 -4.00
CA ILE A 234 13.25 -17.35 -4.67
C ILE A 234 14.28 -18.11 -5.50
N LEU A 235 14.38 -17.81 -6.79
CA LEU A 235 15.34 -18.44 -7.68
C LEU A 235 16.65 -17.65 -7.64
N GLU A 236 17.77 -18.35 -7.39
CA GLU A 236 19.09 -17.73 -7.48
C GLU A 236 19.34 -17.27 -8.92
N SER A 237 19.70 -16.00 -9.09
CA SER A 237 20.24 -15.54 -10.38
C SER A 237 21.56 -16.26 -10.59
N THR A 238 21.61 -17.16 -11.57
CA THR A 238 22.89 -17.72 -11.99
C THR A 238 23.70 -16.57 -12.56
N PRO A 239 24.88 -16.21 -12.00
CA PRO A 239 25.74 -15.22 -12.61
C PRO A 239 26.09 -15.75 -14.01
N ASP A 240 25.84 -14.96 -15.04
CA ASP A 240 26.12 -15.33 -16.43
C ASP A 240 27.55 -15.87 -16.53
N ALA A 241 27.69 -17.10 -17.04
CA ALA A 241 28.96 -17.81 -17.21
C ALA A 241 29.87 -17.22 -18.32
N ASN A 242 29.81 -15.91 -18.55
CA ASN A 242 30.51 -15.19 -19.62
C ASN A 242 31.62 -14.25 -19.14
N ASP A 243 32.00 -14.28 -17.85
CA ASP A 243 33.07 -13.42 -17.31
C ASP A 243 34.43 -14.14 -17.10
N GLU A 244 34.59 -15.36 -17.62
CA GLU A 244 35.89 -16.09 -17.57
C GLU A 244 36.82 -15.83 -18.76
N ASN A 245 36.58 -14.82 -19.60
CA ASN A 245 37.53 -14.46 -20.66
C ASN A 245 37.58 -12.96 -20.98
N GLN A 246 38.13 -12.16 -20.06
CA GLN A 246 38.75 -10.86 -20.36
C GLN A 246 40.07 -10.69 -19.63
#